data_AF-A0A1M6BNZ3-F1
#
_entry.id   AF-A0A1M6BNZ3-F1
#
_cell.length_a   1.000
_cell.length_b   1.000
_cell.length_c   1.000
_cell.angle_alpha   90.00
_cell.angle_beta   90.00
_cell.angle_gamma   90.00
#
_symmetry.space_group_name_H-M   'P 1'
#
loop_
_entity.id
_entity.type
_entity.pdbx_description
1 polymer ?
#
loop_
_entity_poly.entity_id
_entity_poly.type
_entity_poly.pdbx_seq_one_letter_code
_entity_poly.pdbx_strand_id
1 'polypeptide(L)'
;MKNKLKCSALVLLIAICFQCTQEETTPQAQEIGLEAQDENHFKGIVTVDNVAVKYAVTATADLIFDVRIAIDNKSINAIVNYNDESIAIDGHNHVFKESQKEALLKMGSLIADYILSNKEGNISMTEYTLLTLIEYWGKSPIDYVYTKRNVVTEVNTTNLKSRNEGITCIRRNTYVNAEYDDARGNQRDRVRVGSKPRTNYGCMGRCGADCGRWWIPSAWTKDCMDHDQCSNVNNASGGASDRNCGDEFNEAADDYVFGVIRGCRG
;
A
#
# COMPACT_ATOMS: atom_id res chain seq x y z
N MET A 1 3.11 -57.91 67.64
CA MET A 1 3.18 -56.56 67.02
C MET A 1 4.22 -56.67 65.90
N LYS A 2 3.81 -56.70 64.61
CA LYS A 2 3.73 -55.53 63.69
C LYS A 2 5.07 -54.76 63.66
N ASN A 3 5.83 -54.55 62.59
CA ASN A 3 5.53 -54.46 61.15
C ASN A 3 6.81 -54.63 60.31
N LYS A 4 6.60 -55.02 59.03
CA LYS A 4 7.57 -55.01 57.93
C LYS A 4 7.87 -53.58 57.47
N LEU A 5 9.09 -53.31 56.98
CA LEU A 5 9.33 -52.23 56.02
C LEU A 5 10.21 -52.76 54.88
N LYS A 6 9.61 -52.83 53.69
CA LYS A 6 10.25 -53.18 52.42
C LYS A 6 10.83 -51.90 51.81
N CYS A 7 12.10 -51.91 51.43
CA CYS A 7 12.65 -50.91 50.51
C CYS A 7 12.33 -51.34 49.07
N SER A 8 11.38 -50.66 48.44
CA SER A 8 11.20 -50.70 46.99
C SER A 8 11.78 -49.41 46.42
N ALA A 9 12.85 -49.51 45.64
CA ALA A 9 13.41 -48.39 44.90
C ALA A 9 12.44 -48.03 43.76
N LEU A 10 11.92 -46.80 43.82
CA LEU A 10 11.03 -46.18 42.86
C LEU A 10 11.85 -45.78 41.62
N VAL A 11 11.61 -46.43 40.48
CA VAL A 11 12.11 -46.02 39.17
C VAL A 11 11.31 -44.79 38.74
N LEU A 12 11.97 -43.63 38.68
CA LEU A 12 11.40 -42.38 38.23
C LEU A 12 11.32 -42.39 36.68
N LEU A 13 10.10 -42.55 36.14
CA LEU A 13 9.82 -42.26 34.73
C LEU A 13 9.92 -40.74 34.51
N ILE A 14 10.94 -40.29 33.81
CA ILE A 14 10.98 -38.94 33.23
C ILE A 14 10.34 -39.05 31.84
N ALA A 15 9.03 -38.82 31.79
CA ALA A 15 8.32 -38.56 30.54
C ALA A 15 8.62 -37.12 30.13
N ILE A 16 9.55 -36.95 29.17
CA ILE A 16 9.81 -35.67 28.52
C ILE A 16 8.60 -35.39 27.61
N CYS A 17 7.70 -34.53 28.08
CA CYS A 17 6.65 -33.96 27.25
C CYS A 17 7.31 -33.05 26.19
N PHE A 18 7.52 -33.59 24.99
CA PHE A 18 7.64 -32.78 23.78
C PHE A 18 6.28 -32.15 23.50
N GLN A 19 5.99 -31.01 24.12
CA GLN A 19 4.97 -30.11 23.60
C GLN A 19 5.58 -29.43 22.37
N CYS A 20 5.28 -29.96 21.18
CA CYS A 20 5.31 -29.13 19.98
C CYS A 20 4.25 -28.05 20.17
N THR A 21 4.67 -26.84 20.55
CA THR A 21 3.86 -25.64 20.38
C THR A 21 3.72 -25.40 18.87
N GLN A 22 2.70 -26.01 18.25
CA GLN A 22 2.15 -25.44 17.03
C GLN A 22 1.44 -24.17 17.48
N GLU A 23 2.01 -23.01 17.17
CA GLU A 23 1.26 -21.76 17.24
C GLU A 23 0.02 -21.95 16.37
N GLU A 24 -1.16 -21.97 16.99
CA GLU A 24 -2.42 -21.98 16.25
C GLU A 24 -2.51 -20.64 15.51
N THR A 25 -2.17 -20.64 14.22
CA THR A 25 -2.39 -19.50 13.34
C THR A 25 -3.88 -19.19 13.34
N THR A 26 -4.25 -17.94 13.60
CA THR A 26 -5.66 -17.56 13.59
C THR A 26 -6.26 -17.84 12.20
N PRO A 27 -7.55 -18.24 12.09
CA PRO A 27 -8.19 -18.51 10.81
C PRO A 27 -8.00 -17.38 9.78
N GLN A 28 -7.94 -16.14 10.25
CA GLN A 28 -7.70 -14.94 9.43
C GLN A 28 -6.24 -14.83 8.94
N ALA A 29 -5.25 -15.28 9.71
CA ALA A 29 -3.87 -15.37 9.23
C ALA A 29 -3.74 -16.41 8.10
N GLN A 30 -4.54 -17.47 8.15
CA GLN A 30 -4.60 -18.48 7.09
C GLN A 30 -5.28 -17.92 5.81
N GLU A 31 -6.28 -17.05 5.94
CA GLU A 31 -6.94 -16.41 4.78
C GLU A 31 -5.99 -15.54 3.94
N ILE A 32 -5.02 -14.88 4.57
CA ILE A 32 -3.99 -14.11 3.86
C ILE A 32 -2.74 -14.93 3.56
N GLY A 33 -2.72 -16.21 3.96
CA GLY A 33 -1.57 -17.10 3.78
C GLY A 33 -0.29 -16.56 4.44
N LEU A 34 -0.42 -16.02 5.65
CA LEU A 34 0.67 -15.40 6.38
C LEU A 34 1.76 -16.42 6.71
N GLU A 35 2.99 -16.15 6.27
CA GLU A 35 4.16 -17.01 6.53
C GLU A 35 5.08 -16.44 7.61
N ALA A 36 5.19 -15.11 7.71
CA ALA A 36 5.87 -14.44 8.82
C ALA A 36 5.35 -13.03 9.04
N GLN A 37 5.29 -12.63 10.31
CA GLN A 37 4.91 -11.29 10.75
C GLN A 37 5.69 -10.93 12.01
N ASP A 38 6.51 -9.89 11.89
CA ASP A 38 7.18 -9.21 12.99
C ASP A 38 7.42 -7.73 12.60
N GLU A 39 8.13 -6.98 13.44
CA GLU A 39 8.43 -5.56 13.18
C GLU A 39 9.22 -5.33 11.89
N ASN A 40 10.02 -6.31 11.47
CA ASN A 40 10.94 -6.24 10.33
C ASN A 40 10.49 -7.06 9.13
N HIS A 41 9.52 -7.98 9.29
CA HIS A 41 9.07 -8.87 8.22
C HIS A 41 7.54 -8.93 8.15
N PHE A 42 7.01 -8.87 6.93
CA PHE A 42 5.61 -9.20 6.67
C PHE A 42 5.49 -9.91 5.32
N LYS A 43 5.23 -11.22 5.32
CA LYS A 43 5.21 -12.02 4.08
C LYS A 43 4.20 -13.15 4.11
N GLY A 44 3.74 -13.54 2.93
CA GLY A 44 2.79 -14.62 2.75
C GLY A 44 2.50 -14.96 1.30
N ILE A 45 1.66 -15.96 1.09
CA ILE A 45 1.19 -16.41 -0.22
C ILE A 45 -0.32 -16.60 -0.13
N VAL A 46 -1.07 -15.79 -0.87
CA VAL A 46 -2.53 -15.88 -0.94
C VAL A 46 -2.96 -16.19 -2.37
N THR A 47 -4.08 -16.90 -2.51
CA THR A 47 -4.76 -17.06 -3.80
C THR A 47 -6.09 -16.34 -3.75
N VAL A 48 -6.26 -15.32 -4.60
CA VAL A 48 -7.49 -14.53 -4.70
C VAL A 48 -8.03 -14.67 -6.11
N ASP A 49 -9.27 -15.14 -6.26
CA ASP A 49 -9.92 -15.36 -7.57
C ASP A 49 -9.07 -16.17 -8.57
N ASN A 50 -8.39 -17.21 -8.08
CA ASN A 50 -7.45 -18.04 -8.86
C ASN A 50 -6.16 -17.34 -9.31
N VAL A 51 -5.86 -16.16 -8.77
CA VAL A 51 -4.59 -15.46 -8.96
C VAL A 51 -3.74 -15.68 -7.72
N ALA A 52 -2.56 -16.29 -7.90
CA ALA A 52 -1.62 -16.49 -6.81
C ALA A 52 -0.78 -15.22 -6.62
N VAL A 53 -0.83 -14.66 -5.41
CA VAL A 53 -0.07 -13.47 -5.03
C VAL A 53 0.86 -13.81 -3.87
N LYS A 54 2.16 -13.69 -4.11
CA LYS A 54 3.19 -13.75 -3.07
C LYS A 54 3.60 -12.33 -2.71
N TYR A 55 3.56 -12.00 -1.43
CA TYR A 55 3.97 -10.69 -0.91
C TYR A 55 5.06 -10.85 0.13
N ALA A 56 5.99 -9.90 0.16
CA ALA A 56 7.00 -9.80 1.20
C ALA A 56 7.43 -8.34 1.38
N VAL A 57 7.50 -7.91 2.63
CA VAL A 57 8.17 -6.68 3.05
C VAL A 57 9.25 -7.05 4.06
N THR A 58 10.43 -6.47 3.91
CA THR A 58 11.56 -6.66 4.82
C THR A 58 12.22 -5.33 5.13
N ALA A 59 12.36 -5.00 6.42
CA ALA A 59 13.17 -3.88 6.86
C ALA A 59 14.65 -4.21 6.62
N THR A 60 15.33 -3.42 5.80
CA THR A 60 16.76 -3.59 5.46
C THR A 60 17.66 -2.67 6.27
N ALA A 61 17.09 -1.58 6.77
CA ALA A 61 17.65 -0.66 7.75
C ALA A 61 16.50 0.07 8.46
N ASP A 62 16.81 0.92 9.44
CA ASP A 62 15.81 1.76 10.07
C ASP A 62 15.09 2.63 9.03
N LEU A 63 13.77 2.50 8.97
CA LEU A 63 12.90 3.20 8.03
C LEU A 63 13.17 2.94 6.53
N ILE A 64 13.85 1.83 6.19
CA ILE A 64 14.11 1.41 4.80
C ILE A 64 13.56 0.00 4.55
N PHE A 65 12.61 -0.14 3.63
CA PHE A 65 11.85 -1.36 3.40
C PHE A 65 12.00 -1.87 1.96
N ASP A 66 12.43 -3.12 1.80
CA ASP A 66 12.38 -3.87 0.54
C ASP A 66 11.02 -4.56 0.43
N VAL A 67 10.30 -4.29 -0.65
CA VAL A 67 8.94 -4.77 -0.92
C VAL A 67 8.99 -5.59 -2.21
N ARG A 68 8.41 -6.80 -2.17
CA ARG A 68 8.33 -7.70 -3.32
C ARG A 68 6.93 -8.26 -3.43
N ILE A 69 6.32 -8.07 -4.59
CA ILE A 69 5.06 -8.71 -4.94
C ILE A 69 5.27 -9.52 -6.21
N ALA A 70 4.91 -10.80 -6.16
CA ALA A 70 4.84 -11.65 -7.34
C ALA A 70 3.40 -12.09 -7.55
N ILE A 71 2.89 -11.86 -8.77
CA ILE A 71 1.57 -12.26 -9.21
C ILE A 71 1.75 -13.23 -10.37
N ASP A 72 1.38 -14.50 -10.16
CA ASP A 72 1.72 -15.60 -11.05
C ASP A 72 3.25 -15.65 -11.33
N ASN A 73 3.68 -15.40 -12.57
CA ASN A 73 5.08 -15.41 -13.00
C ASN A 73 5.68 -14.01 -13.19
N LYS A 74 5.00 -12.95 -12.72
CA LYS A 74 5.44 -11.55 -12.87
C LYS A 74 5.72 -10.97 -11.50
N SER A 75 6.79 -10.19 -11.36
CA SER A 75 7.13 -9.52 -10.11
C SER A 75 7.22 -8.01 -10.26
N ILE A 76 6.96 -7.33 -9.15
CA ILE A 76 7.27 -5.93 -8.94
C ILE A 76 7.96 -5.78 -7.59
N ASN A 77 9.03 -5.00 -7.57
CA ASN A 77 9.81 -4.73 -6.39
C ASN A 77 9.84 -3.22 -6.12
N ALA A 78 9.95 -2.85 -4.85
CA ALA A 78 10.29 -1.49 -4.45
C ALA A 78 11.23 -1.45 -3.26
N ILE A 79 12.03 -0.39 -3.18
CA ILE A 79 12.72 0.03 -1.96
C ILE A 79 12.09 1.35 -1.54
N VAL A 80 11.47 1.37 -0.37
CA VAL A 80 10.88 2.59 0.23
C VAL A 80 11.81 3.08 1.32
N ASN A 81 12.26 4.32 1.21
CA ASN A 81 13.07 4.98 2.23
C ASN A 81 12.27 6.12 2.83
N TYR A 82 11.81 5.96 4.07
CA TYR A 82 11.04 6.99 4.76
C TYR A 82 11.92 8.12 5.33
N ASN A 83 13.25 7.97 5.34
CA ASN A 83 14.15 9.03 5.81
C ASN A 83 14.25 10.18 4.80
N ASP A 84 14.27 9.85 3.51
CA ASP A 84 14.37 10.82 2.41
C ASP A 84 13.15 10.84 1.49
N GLU A 85 12.09 10.11 1.88
CA GLU A 85 10.81 10.05 1.17
C GLU A 85 11.00 9.63 -0.30
N SER A 86 11.84 8.62 -0.53
CA SER A 86 12.11 8.08 -1.86
C SER A 86 11.60 6.66 -2.05
N ILE A 87 11.26 6.34 -3.30
CA ILE A 87 10.79 5.02 -3.72
C ILE A 87 11.53 4.60 -4.99
N ALA A 88 12.36 3.56 -4.91
CA ALA A 88 12.95 2.93 -6.09
C ALA A 88 12.08 1.74 -6.50
N ILE A 89 11.44 1.81 -7.67
CA ILE A 89 10.53 0.77 -8.19
C ILE A 89 11.19 0.03 -9.35
N ASP A 90 11.03 -1.30 -9.39
CA ASP A 90 11.41 -2.15 -10.53
C ASP A 90 10.31 -3.20 -10.79
N GLY A 91 9.51 -2.96 -11.83
CA GLY A 91 8.47 -3.90 -12.28
C GLY A 91 8.84 -4.74 -13.50
N HIS A 92 10.13 -4.79 -13.87
CA HIS A 92 10.64 -5.64 -14.95
C HIS A 92 9.96 -5.42 -16.31
N ASN A 93 9.44 -4.22 -16.56
CA ASN A 93 8.74 -3.82 -17.78
C ASN A 93 7.51 -4.70 -18.09
N HIS A 94 6.85 -5.23 -17.06
CA HIS A 94 5.63 -6.00 -17.24
C HIS A 94 4.38 -5.12 -17.12
N VAL A 95 3.29 -5.61 -17.69
CA VAL A 95 1.93 -5.08 -17.51
C VAL A 95 1.12 -6.12 -16.74
N PHE A 96 0.48 -5.74 -15.65
CA PHE A 96 -0.47 -6.60 -14.94
C PHE A 96 -1.85 -6.54 -15.61
N LYS A 97 -2.49 -7.70 -15.78
CA LYS A 97 -3.88 -7.76 -16.25
C LYS A 97 -4.82 -7.14 -15.22
N GLU A 98 -5.99 -6.70 -15.65
CA GLU A 98 -7.05 -6.21 -14.75
C GLU A 98 -7.36 -7.19 -13.62
N SER A 99 -7.50 -8.49 -13.93
CA SER A 99 -7.74 -9.52 -12.91
C SER A 99 -6.61 -9.63 -11.87
N GLN A 100 -5.37 -9.40 -12.29
CA GLN A 100 -4.21 -9.41 -11.39
C GLN A 100 -4.20 -8.19 -10.47
N LYS A 101 -4.61 -7.03 -10.97
CA LYS A 101 -4.75 -5.80 -10.19
C LYS A 101 -5.91 -5.88 -9.20
N GLU A 102 -7.04 -6.44 -9.61
CA GLU A 102 -8.17 -6.66 -8.70
C GLU A 102 -7.82 -7.68 -7.61
N ALA A 103 -7.10 -8.75 -7.94
CA ALA A 103 -6.57 -9.68 -6.95
C ALA A 103 -5.64 -8.99 -5.95
N LEU A 104 -4.78 -8.08 -6.42
CA LEU A 104 -3.89 -7.28 -5.58
C LEU A 104 -4.68 -6.39 -4.61
N LEU A 105 -5.70 -5.67 -5.10
CA LEU A 105 -6.56 -4.82 -4.27
C LEU A 105 -7.42 -5.60 -3.28
N LYS A 106 -7.89 -6.79 -3.67
CA LYS A 106 -8.62 -7.69 -2.77
C LYS A 106 -7.71 -8.28 -1.69
N MET A 107 -6.49 -8.67 -2.04
CA MET A 107 -5.47 -9.08 -1.06
C MET A 107 -5.22 -7.98 -0.04
N GLY A 108 -5.04 -6.73 -0.46
CA GLY A 108 -4.88 -5.60 0.46
C GLY A 108 -6.05 -5.48 1.45
N SER A 109 -7.29 -5.65 0.97
CA SER A 109 -8.49 -5.64 1.82
C SER A 109 -8.44 -6.73 2.88
N LEU A 110 -8.10 -7.97 2.49
CA LEU A 110 -8.00 -9.09 3.42
C LEU A 110 -6.91 -8.88 4.48
N ILE A 111 -5.75 -8.36 4.07
CA ILE A 111 -4.64 -8.03 4.99
C ILE A 111 -5.08 -6.97 6.00
N ALA A 112 -5.78 -5.94 5.55
CA ALA A 112 -6.20 -4.87 6.45
C ALA A 112 -7.33 -5.32 7.39
N ASP A 113 -8.28 -6.13 6.91
CA ASP A 113 -9.29 -6.76 7.75
C ASP A 113 -8.63 -7.63 8.84
N TYR A 114 -7.58 -8.37 8.47
CA TYR A 114 -6.76 -9.13 9.41
C TYR A 114 -6.10 -8.23 10.48
N ILE A 115 -5.46 -7.14 10.09
CA ILE A 115 -4.81 -6.18 11.01
C ILE A 115 -5.84 -5.55 11.96
N LEU A 116 -6.98 -5.11 11.44
CA LEU A 116 -8.06 -4.52 12.24
C LEU A 116 -8.60 -5.53 13.27
N SER A 117 -8.81 -6.77 12.86
CA SER A 117 -9.41 -7.80 13.72
C SER A 117 -8.44 -8.36 14.77
N ASN A 118 -7.14 -8.48 14.44
CA ASN A 118 -6.16 -9.18 15.28
C ASN A 118 -5.19 -8.24 16.00
N LYS A 119 -5.02 -7.00 15.53
CA LYS A 119 -4.09 -6.03 16.09
C LYS A 119 -4.78 -4.75 16.56
N GLU A 120 -6.11 -4.73 16.61
CA GLU A 120 -6.92 -3.55 16.96
C GLU A 120 -6.57 -2.32 16.09
N GLY A 121 -6.15 -2.56 14.84
CA GLY A 121 -5.70 -1.51 13.93
C GLY A 121 -4.29 -0.98 14.20
N ASN A 122 -3.53 -1.56 15.14
CA ASN A 122 -2.13 -1.24 15.33
C ASN A 122 -1.29 -1.82 14.16
N ILE A 123 -0.92 -0.94 13.25
CA ILE A 123 -0.23 -1.25 12.02
C ILE A 123 1.28 -1.03 12.17
N SER A 124 2.10 -2.02 11.77
CA SER A 124 3.55 -1.86 11.68
C SER A 124 3.94 -1.09 10.41
N MET A 125 5.17 -0.58 10.34
CA MET A 125 5.66 0.05 9.12
C MET A 125 5.77 -0.95 7.96
N THR A 126 6.08 -2.23 8.20
CA THR A 126 6.09 -3.26 7.16
C THR A 126 4.70 -3.49 6.56
N GLU A 127 3.66 -3.55 7.40
CA GLU A 127 2.26 -3.67 6.98
C GLU A 127 1.77 -2.42 6.25
N TYR A 128 2.06 -1.23 6.78
CA TYR A 128 1.70 0.04 6.17
C TYR A 128 2.33 0.19 4.78
N THR A 129 3.64 -0.05 4.66
CA THR A 129 4.37 0.02 3.39
C THR A 129 3.77 -0.93 2.36
N LEU A 130 3.39 -2.14 2.76
CA LEU A 130 2.76 -3.09 1.85
C LEU A 130 1.41 -2.57 1.35
N LEU A 131 0.53 -2.14 2.26
CA LEU A 131 -0.83 -1.73 1.92
C LEU A 131 -0.85 -0.51 0.99
N THR A 132 0.02 0.48 1.23
CA THR A 132 0.10 1.68 0.36
C THR A 132 0.57 1.32 -1.04
N LEU A 133 1.60 0.47 -1.19
CA LEU A 133 2.10 0.04 -2.50
C LEU A 133 1.13 -0.90 -3.24
N ILE A 134 0.44 -1.80 -2.51
CA ILE A 134 -0.64 -2.63 -3.07
C ILE A 134 -1.69 -1.73 -3.72
N GLU A 135 -2.11 -0.67 -3.04
CA GLU A 135 -3.12 0.23 -3.57
C GLU A 135 -2.59 1.04 -4.74
N TYR A 136 -1.38 1.58 -4.63
CA TYR A 136 -0.73 2.33 -5.72
C TYR A 136 -0.62 1.50 -7.00
N TRP A 137 -0.10 0.27 -6.91
CA TRP A 137 0.04 -0.62 -8.05
C TRP A 137 -1.31 -1.18 -8.52
N GLY A 138 -2.17 -1.61 -7.61
CA GLY A 138 -3.47 -2.18 -7.94
C GLY A 138 -4.40 -1.17 -8.63
N LYS A 139 -4.29 0.12 -8.29
CA LYS A 139 -5.06 1.20 -8.93
C LYS A 139 -4.38 1.83 -10.14
N SER A 140 -3.19 1.34 -10.50
CA SER A 140 -2.53 1.82 -11.70
C SER A 140 -3.33 1.43 -12.97
N PRO A 141 -3.16 2.15 -14.08
CA PRO A 141 -3.90 1.99 -15.34
C PRO A 141 -3.78 0.61 -15.98
N ILE A 142 -4.82 0.09 -16.63
CA ILE A 142 -4.84 -1.31 -17.14
C ILE A 142 -3.62 -1.67 -18.02
N ASP A 143 -3.09 -0.73 -18.80
CA ASP A 143 -1.92 -0.93 -19.68
C ASP A 143 -0.61 -0.37 -19.13
N TYR A 144 -0.58 -0.04 -17.83
CA TYR A 144 0.60 0.54 -17.19
C TYR A 144 1.79 -0.42 -17.23
N VAL A 145 2.87 0.01 -17.88
CA VAL A 145 4.14 -0.70 -17.92
C VAL A 145 4.95 -0.32 -16.69
N TYR A 146 5.17 -1.27 -15.80
CA TYR A 146 5.97 -1.05 -14.61
C TYR A 146 7.46 -1.11 -14.97
N THR A 147 8.02 0.03 -15.38
CA THR A 147 9.44 0.17 -15.65
C THR A 147 10.24 0.36 -14.37
N LYS A 148 11.57 0.31 -14.49
CA LYS A 148 12.44 0.82 -13.44
C LYS A 148 12.30 2.34 -13.34
N ARG A 149 12.05 2.86 -12.14
CA ARG A 149 11.96 4.32 -11.88
C ARG A 149 12.28 4.65 -10.42
N ASN A 150 12.73 5.87 -10.19
CA ASN A 150 12.93 6.41 -8.84
C ASN A 150 11.95 7.57 -8.65
N VAL A 151 11.15 7.50 -7.61
CA VAL A 151 10.32 8.59 -7.10
C VAL A 151 11.10 9.21 -5.96
N VAL A 152 11.25 10.53 -5.98
CA VAL A 152 11.88 11.30 -4.90
C VAL A 152 10.96 12.47 -4.64
N THR A 153 10.54 12.67 -3.40
CA THR A 153 9.72 13.83 -3.04
C THR A 153 10.42 15.11 -3.47
N GLU A 154 9.74 15.94 -4.26
CA GLU A 154 10.30 17.23 -4.65
C GLU A 154 10.29 18.18 -3.47
N VAL A 155 11.47 18.74 -3.16
CA VAL A 155 11.58 19.83 -2.19
C VAL A 155 11.54 21.13 -2.98
N ASN A 156 10.33 21.66 -3.17
CA ASN A 156 10.06 23.05 -3.53
C ASN A 156 10.57 23.45 -4.94
N THR A 157 9.79 23.17 -5.99
CA THR A 157 10.14 23.56 -7.37
C THR A 157 9.31 24.77 -7.86
N THR A 158 10.01 25.70 -8.51
CA THR A 158 9.46 26.97 -9.05
C THR A 158 9.16 26.88 -10.55
N ASN A 159 9.27 25.69 -11.15
CA ASN A 159 9.09 25.47 -12.59
C ASN A 159 7.69 24.93 -12.89
N LEU A 160 6.88 25.76 -13.56
CA LEU A 160 5.45 25.57 -13.84
C LEU A 160 5.13 24.53 -14.93
N LYS A 161 6.01 23.57 -15.23
CA LYS A 161 5.65 22.53 -16.20
C LYS A 161 4.76 21.46 -15.61
N SER A 162 4.88 21.23 -14.32
CA SER A 162 3.90 20.69 -13.40
C SER A 162 4.23 21.33 -12.04
N ARG A 163 3.24 21.62 -11.21
CA ARG A 163 3.56 22.08 -9.85
C ARG A 163 3.56 20.88 -8.95
N ASN A 164 4.59 20.05 -9.04
CA ASN A 164 4.85 19.11 -7.95
C ASN A 164 5.20 19.95 -6.71
N GLU A 165 4.27 20.02 -5.76
CA GLU A 165 4.46 20.80 -4.52
C GLU A 165 5.05 19.94 -3.40
N GLY A 166 5.55 18.76 -3.74
CA GLY A 166 5.82 17.67 -2.82
C GLY A 166 4.61 17.37 -1.96
N ILE A 167 4.87 16.74 -0.81
CA ILE A 167 3.80 16.34 0.09
C ILE A 167 3.15 17.53 0.79
N THR A 168 2.09 18.06 0.17
CA THR A 168 1.33 19.22 0.65
C THR A 168 -0.07 18.79 1.08
N CYS A 169 -0.33 18.83 2.39
CA CYS A 169 -1.64 18.46 2.95
C CYS A 169 -2.72 19.47 2.59
N ILE A 170 -3.86 18.98 2.10
CA ILE A 170 -5.08 19.78 1.91
C ILE A 170 -6.20 19.24 2.80
N ARG A 171 -7.23 20.04 3.05
CA ARG A 171 -8.25 19.73 4.06
C ARG A 171 -9.62 19.52 3.43
N ARG A 172 -10.27 18.39 3.78
CA ARG A 172 -11.65 18.12 3.35
C ARG A 172 -12.59 19.29 3.63
N ASN A 173 -13.50 19.57 2.70
CA ASN A 173 -14.45 20.69 2.73
C ASN A 173 -13.84 22.09 2.59
N THR A 174 -12.55 22.24 2.28
CA THR A 174 -12.01 23.52 1.80
C THR A 174 -12.01 23.58 0.28
N TYR A 175 -11.67 24.75 -0.27
CA TYR A 175 -11.38 24.90 -1.69
C TYR A 175 -9.89 25.12 -1.87
N VAL A 176 -9.32 24.39 -2.82
CA VAL A 176 -7.93 24.56 -3.28
C VAL A 176 -7.95 24.77 -4.80
N ASN A 177 -6.85 25.26 -5.35
CA ASN A 177 -6.69 25.24 -6.79
C ASN A 177 -6.01 23.93 -7.14
N ALA A 178 -6.62 23.14 -8.02
CA ALA A 178 -5.92 22.09 -8.74
C ALA A 178 -5.13 22.75 -9.88
N GLU A 179 -3.87 22.38 -10.02
CA GLU A 179 -2.90 22.93 -10.98
C GLU A 179 -2.23 21.76 -11.69
N TYR A 180 -2.63 21.54 -12.94
CA TYR A 180 -2.22 20.40 -13.77
C TYR A 180 -1.98 20.91 -15.18
N ASP A 181 -1.32 20.14 -16.04
CA ASP A 181 -1.28 20.40 -17.46
C ASP A 181 -1.96 19.29 -18.25
N ASP A 182 -2.39 19.61 -19.47
CA ASP A 182 -2.93 18.62 -20.39
C ASP A 182 -2.65 19.05 -21.83
N ALA A 183 -3.25 18.38 -22.81
CA ALA A 183 -3.10 18.74 -24.23
C ALA A 183 -3.48 20.20 -24.56
N ARG A 184 -4.17 20.93 -23.67
CA ARG A 184 -4.56 22.35 -23.81
C ARG A 184 -3.58 23.29 -23.09
N GLY A 185 -2.53 22.77 -22.47
CA GLY A 185 -1.54 23.49 -21.66
C GLY A 185 -1.93 23.55 -20.19
N ASN A 186 -1.28 24.45 -19.44
CA ASN A 186 -1.48 24.58 -17.99
C ASN A 186 -2.92 24.98 -17.64
N GLN A 187 -3.54 24.21 -16.78
CA GLN A 187 -4.87 24.43 -16.24
C GLN A 187 -4.82 24.83 -14.78
N ARG A 188 -5.86 25.53 -14.32
CA ARG A 188 -6.03 25.89 -12.92
C ARG A 188 -7.51 25.96 -12.56
N ASP A 189 -7.96 24.99 -11.77
CA ASP A 189 -9.36 24.84 -11.41
C ASP A 189 -9.56 24.97 -9.91
N ARG A 190 -10.57 25.73 -9.48
CA ARG A 190 -10.90 25.82 -8.05
C ARG A 190 -11.82 24.67 -7.66
N VAL A 191 -11.29 23.69 -6.94
CA VAL A 191 -11.99 22.44 -6.60
C VAL A 191 -12.26 22.35 -5.11
N ARG A 192 -13.43 21.83 -4.74
CA ARG A 192 -13.76 21.52 -3.35
C ARG A 192 -13.15 20.18 -2.96
N VAL A 193 -12.28 20.18 -1.95
CA VAL A 193 -11.64 18.98 -1.42
C VAL A 193 -12.69 18.03 -0.86
N GLY A 194 -12.64 16.77 -1.28
CA GLY A 194 -13.59 15.74 -0.88
C GLY A 194 -14.90 15.72 -1.68
N SER A 195 -15.02 16.50 -2.75
CA SER A 195 -16.23 16.53 -3.61
C SER A 195 -16.34 15.27 -4.49
N LYS A 196 -17.49 15.09 -5.15
CA LYS A 196 -17.78 13.98 -6.06
C LYS A 196 -18.34 14.49 -7.39
N PRO A 197 -17.49 14.92 -8.33
CA PRO A 197 -17.95 15.47 -9.61
C PRO A 197 -18.59 14.44 -10.55
N ARG A 198 -18.21 13.16 -10.48
CA ARG A 198 -18.80 12.10 -11.33
C ARG A 198 -18.84 10.73 -10.64
N THR A 199 -19.52 9.78 -11.28
CA THR A 199 -19.55 8.38 -10.84
C THR A 199 -18.13 7.80 -10.81
N ASN A 200 -17.79 7.06 -9.75
CA ASN A 200 -16.45 6.51 -9.49
C ASN A 200 -15.33 7.56 -9.35
N TYR A 201 -15.71 8.79 -9.00
CA TYR A 201 -14.80 9.93 -8.91
C TYR A 201 -15.23 10.86 -7.79
N GLY A 202 -15.12 10.35 -6.57
CA GLY A 202 -15.40 11.08 -5.34
C GLY A 202 -14.17 11.27 -4.49
N CYS A 203 -14.34 12.08 -3.45
CA CYS A 203 -13.30 12.50 -2.53
C CYS A 203 -12.10 13.22 -3.14
N MET A 204 -12.34 14.06 -4.16
CA MET A 204 -11.32 14.86 -4.85
C MET A 204 -10.16 15.31 -3.95
N GLY A 205 -8.95 14.93 -4.35
CA GLY A 205 -7.68 15.19 -3.69
C GLY A 205 -7.30 14.18 -2.62
N ARG A 206 -8.05 13.09 -2.45
CA ARG A 206 -7.67 11.99 -1.58
C ARG A 206 -6.81 11.04 -2.39
N CYS A 207 -5.60 10.74 -1.94
CA CYS A 207 -4.82 9.70 -2.58
C CYS A 207 -5.55 8.36 -2.47
N GLY A 208 -5.76 7.70 -3.61
CA GLY A 208 -6.71 6.60 -3.71
C GLY A 208 -7.76 6.82 -4.81
N ALA A 209 -8.18 5.75 -5.47
CA ALA A 209 -9.42 5.79 -6.25
C ALA A 209 -10.64 6.08 -5.34
N ASP A 210 -11.42 7.07 -5.76
CA ASP A 210 -12.64 7.58 -5.11
C ASP A 210 -12.40 7.93 -3.61
N CYS A 211 -13.44 7.90 -2.79
CA CYS A 211 -13.39 8.02 -1.34
C CYS A 211 -12.64 6.90 -0.61
N GLY A 212 -11.83 6.13 -1.34
CA GLY A 212 -11.06 5.02 -0.83
C GLY A 212 -11.92 3.84 -0.41
N ARG A 213 -11.21 2.74 -0.23
CA ARG A 213 -11.69 1.64 0.60
C ARG A 213 -11.27 1.96 2.04
N TRP A 214 -12.13 1.70 3.00
CA TRP A 214 -12.00 2.08 4.41
C TRP A 214 -10.73 1.57 5.14
N TRP A 215 -9.97 0.68 4.49
CA TRP A 215 -8.97 -0.17 5.12
C TRP A 215 -7.51 0.27 4.90
N ILE A 216 -7.25 1.34 4.14
CA ILE A 216 -5.91 1.96 4.04
C ILE A 216 -5.96 3.39 4.60
N PRO A 217 -5.03 3.74 5.51
CA PRO A 217 -4.79 5.14 5.83
C PRO A 217 -4.41 5.91 4.57
N SER A 218 -5.24 6.88 4.19
CA SER A 218 -4.99 7.79 3.08
C SER A 218 -4.81 9.21 3.56
N ALA A 219 -4.32 10.08 2.69
CA ALA A 219 -4.27 11.51 2.93
C ALA A 219 -5.02 12.29 1.85
N TRP A 220 -5.57 13.45 2.23
CA TRP A 220 -5.84 14.52 1.29
C TRP A 220 -4.56 15.32 1.03
N THR A 221 -4.10 15.34 -0.21
CA THR A 221 -2.88 16.05 -0.61
C THR A 221 -3.09 16.77 -1.95
N LYS A 222 -2.15 17.67 -2.25
CA LYS A 222 -2.25 18.57 -3.37
C LYS A 222 -1.99 17.86 -4.72
N ASP A 223 -0.97 17.03 -4.86
CA ASP A 223 -0.69 16.34 -6.13
C ASP A 223 -1.81 15.33 -6.44
N CYS A 224 -2.35 14.66 -5.42
CA CYS A 224 -3.55 13.84 -5.58
C CYS A 224 -4.78 14.66 -6.03
N MET A 225 -4.89 15.94 -5.66
CA MET A 225 -5.96 16.82 -6.16
C MET A 225 -5.74 17.25 -7.60
N ASP A 226 -4.50 17.52 -7.99
CA ASP A 226 -4.16 17.89 -9.36
C ASP A 226 -4.44 16.75 -10.32
N HIS A 227 -3.95 15.55 -9.99
CA HIS A 227 -4.25 14.34 -10.71
C HIS A 227 -5.75 14.09 -10.78
N ASP A 228 -6.46 14.19 -9.64
CA ASP A 228 -7.91 13.98 -9.62
C ASP A 228 -8.63 14.98 -10.54
N GLN A 229 -8.30 16.26 -10.48
CA GLN A 229 -8.98 17.23 -11.32
C GLN A 229 -8.63 17.09 -12.79
N CYS A 230 -7.37 16.84 -13.14
CA CYS A 230 -6.97 16.55 -14.51
C CYS A 230 -7.77 15.37 -15.07
N SER A 231 -7.79 14.26 -14.33
CA SER A 231 -8.43 13.04 -14.76
C SER A 231 -9.96 13.18 -14.84
N ASN A 232 -10.56 14.03 -14.00
CA ASN A 232 -11.98 14.39 -14.08
C ASN A 232 -12.31 15.15 -15.38
N VAL A 233 -11.53 16.17 -15.71
CA VAL A 233 -11.80 17.06 -16.86
C VAL A 233 -11.50 16.38 -18.18
N ASN A 234 -10.44 15.59 -18.24
CA ASN A 234 -10.02 14.89 -19.46
C ASN A 234 -10.68 13.52 -19.65
N ASN A 235 -11.55 13.10 -18.71
CA ASN A 235 -12.07 11.75 -18.65
C ASN A 235 -10.95 10.69 -18.75
N ALA A 236 -9.81 11.00 -18.13
CA ALA A 236 -8.63 10.17 -18.18
C ALA A 236 -8.90 8.83 -17.48
N SER A 237 -8.30 7.80 -18.04
CA SER A 237 -8.34 6.43 -17.51
C SER A 237 -7.02 5.71 -17.69
N GLY A 238 -6.04 6.37 -18.35
CA GLY A 238 -4.72 5.83 -18.59
C GLY A 238 -3.73 6.07 -17.46
N GLY A 239 -4.13 6.71 -16.33
CA GLY A 239 -3.29 7.16 -15.19
C GLY A 239 -1.88 7.54 -15.64
N ALA A 240 -0.80 6.96 -15.10
CA ALA A 240 0.58 7.29 -15.51
C ALA A 240 0.90 7.21 -17.02
N SER A 241 0.13 6.46 -17.81
CA SER A 241 0.28 6.36 -19.27
C SER A 241 -0.71 7.23 -20.04
N ASP A 242 -1.61 7.93 -19.33
CA ASP A 242 -2.52 8.89 -19.91
C ASP A 242 -1.70 10.05 -20.48
N ARG A 243 -2.02 10.43 -21.72
CA ARG A 243 -1.32 11.52 -22.39
C ARG A 243 -1.57 12.86 -21.71
N ASN A 244 -2.70 13.00 -21.02
CA ASN A 244 -3.09 14.27 -20.42
C ASN A 244 -2.79 14.35 -18.93
N CYS A 245 -2.79 13.23 -18.20
CA CYS A 245 -2.77 13.26 -16.73
C CYS A 245 -1.78 12.26 -16.10
N GLY A 246 -0.85 11.74 -16.91
CA GLY A 246 0.03 10.66 -16.48
C GLY A 246 1.23 11.13 -15.67
N ASP A 247 1.71 12.32 -15.96
CA ASP A 247 2.62 13.09 -15.14
C ASP A 247 2.04 13.36 -13.75
N GLU A 248 0.82 13.89 -13.62
CA GLU A 248 0.24 14.15 -12.29
C GLU A 248 0.05 12.84 -11.50
N PHE A 249 -0.27 11.72 -12.17
CA PHE A 249 -0.31 10.42 -11.49
C PHE A 249 1.06 10.00 -10.94
N ASN A 250 2.14 10.30 -11.68
CA ASN A 250 3.49 9.96 -11.27
C ASN A 250 3.98 10.87 -10.15
N GLU A 251 3.59 12.14 -10.17
CA GLU A 251 3.87 13.11 -9.13
C GLU A 251 3.18 12.72 -7.83
N ALA A 252 1.89 12.39 -7.87
CA ALA A 252 1.13 11.95 -6.70
C ALA A 252 1.59 10.61 -6.07
N ALA A 253 2.66 9.98 -6.57
CA ALA A 253 3.15 8.70 -6.07
C ALA A 253 3.79 8.81 -4.67
N ASP A 254 4.51 9.89 -4.39
CA ASP A 254 5.10 10.17 -3.07
C ASP A 254 4.00 10.49 -2.04
N ASP A 255 3.02 11.30 -2.41
CA ASP A 255 1.81 11.62 -1.66
C ASP A 255 1.06 10.35 -1.22
N TYR A 256 1.00 9.37 -2.13
CA TYR A 256 0.35 8.08 -1.89
C TYR A 256 0.98 7.28 -0.74
N VAL A 257 2.31 7.33 -0.62
CA VAL A 257 3.08 6.48 0.32
C VAL A 257 3.44 7.25 1.59
N PHE A 258 3.65 8.56 1.48
CA PHE A 258 4.21 9.37 2.57
C PHE A 258 3.22 10.39 3.14
N GLY A 259 2.11 10.69 2.45
CA GLY A 259 1.15 11.71 2.90
C GLY A 259 0.65 11.52 4.34
N VAL A 260 0.27 10.29 4.70
CA VAL A 260 -0.18 9.98 6.07
C VAL A 260 0.96 10.11 7.09
N ILE A 261 2.15 9.62 6.76
CA ILE A 261 3.33 9.71 7.64
C ILE A 261 3.75 11.17 7.85
N ARG A 262 3.55 12.04 6.86
CA ARG A 262 3.73 13.50 6.95
C ARG A 262 2.68 14.18 7.82
N GLY A 263 1.66 13.46 8.28
CA GLY A 263 0.57 13.98 9.10
C GLY A 263 -0.61 14.55 8.31
N CYS A 264 -0.64 14.37 6.99
CA CYS A 264 -1.84 14.67 6.22
C CYS A 264 -2.98 13.72 6.61
N ARG A 265 -4.21 14.21 6.62
CA ARG A 265 -5.38 13.48 7.13
C ARG A 265 -6.32 13.15 5.99
N GLY A 266 -6.81 11.91 5.96
CA GLY A 266 -7.83 11.38 5.05
C GLY A 266 -9.11 10.94 5.74
#